data_AF-A0A917IKL9-F1
#
_entry.id   AF-A0A917IKL9-F1
#
_cell.length_a   1.000
_cell.length_b   1.000
_cell.length_c   1.000
_cell.angle_alpha   90.00
_cell.angle_beta   90.00
_cell.angle_gamma   90.00
#
_symmetry.space_group_name_H-M   'P 1'
#
loop_
_entity.id
_entity.type
_entity.pdbx_description
1 polymer ?
#
loop_
_entity_poly.entity_id
_entity_poly.type
_entity_poly.pdbx_seq_one_letter_code
_entity_poly.pdbx_strand_id
1 'polypeptide(L)' 'MNNELQEKIRLSRQAFEIATQVSGQLQAYFQINNLGVAATMPNTLAVSGSVGSEQEQMEVAQFLKEQMPDWQLVLNLNVE' A
#
# COMPACT_ATOMS: atom_id res chain seq x y z
N MET A 1 12.73 5.08 30.54
CA MET A 1 12.69 5.27 29.07
C MET A 1 11.35 4.72 28.61
N ASN A 2 10.57 5.50 27.86
CA ASN A 2 9.13 5.27 27.73
C ASN A 2 8.83 4.13 26.74
N ASN A 3 8.54 2.93 27.26
CA ASN A 3 8.29 1.72 26.46
C ASN A 3 7.21 1.94 25.38
N GLU A 4 6.22 2.79 25.65
CA GLU A 4 5.16 3.13 24.70
C GLU A 4 5.69 3.89 23.47
N LEU A 5 6.64 4.81 23.68
CA LEU A 5 7.25 5.57 22.59
C LEU A 5 8.10 4.65 21.70
N GLN A 6 8.87 3.75 22.31
CA GLN A 6 9.67 2.78 21.55
C GLN A 6 8.80 1.85 20.71
N GLU A 7 7.67 1.39 21.26
CA GLU A 7 6.73 0.54 20.53
C GLU A 7 6.07 1.28 19.37
N LYS A 8 5.63 2.54 19.55
CA LYS A 8 5.08 3.36 18.46
C LYS A 8 6.11 3.59 17.34
N ILE A 9 7.38 3.83 17.69
CA ILE A 9 8.46 3.96 16.71
C ILE A 9 8.65 2.65 15.95
N ARG A 10 8.65 1.51 16.65
CA ARG A 10 8.80 0.18 16.02
C ARG A 10 7.68 -0.08 15.01
N LEU A 11 6.43 0.14 15.41
CA LEU A 11 5.25 -0.01 14.54
C LEU A 11 5.28 0.94 13.34
N SER A 12 5.68 2.19 13.55
CA SER A 12 5.80 3.17 12.47
C SER A 12 6.86 2.78 11.45
N ARG A 13 8.03 2.29 11.89
CA ARG A 13 9.08 1.78 11.00
C ARG A 13 8.59 0.58 10.21
N GLN A 14 7.93 -0.36 10.86
CA GLN A 14 7.38 -1.54 10.22
C GLN A 14 6.34 -1.16 9.16
N ALA A 15 5.46 -0.19 9.43
CA ALA A 15 4.49 0.28 8.45
C ALA A 15 5.19 0.95 7.26
N PHE A 16 6.19 1.79 7.52
CA PHE A 16 6.96 2.44 6.46
C PHE A 16 7.69 1.44 5.55
N GLU A 17 8.32 0.41 6.12
CA GLU A 17 8.99 -0.65 5.36
C GLU A 17 8.01 -1.40 4.44
N ILE A 18 6.83 -1.74 4.96
CA ILE A 18 5.77 -2.41 4.18
C ILE A 18 5.28 -1.50 3.05
N ALA A 19 4.99 -0.23 3.33
CA ALA A 19 4.56 0.72 2.32
C ALA A 19 5.60 0.88 1.19
N THR A 20 6.89 0.93 1.56
CA THR A 20 7.99 1.02 0.61
C THR A 20 8.09 -0.23 -0.27
N GLN A 21 7.98 -1.42 0.34
CA GLN A 21 8.01 -2.69 -0.37
C GLN A 21 6.85 -2.80 -1.37
N VAL A 22 5.62 -2.54 -0.91
CA VAL A 22 4.43 -2.59 -1.76
C VAL A 22 4.53 -1.57 -2.90
N SER A 23 5.00 -0.35 -2.61
CA SER A 23 5.21 0.67 -3.64
C SER A 23 6.16 0.18 -4.73
N GLY A 24 7.30 -0.41 -4.34
CA GLY A 24 8.26 -0.97 -5.30
C GLY A 24 7.68 -2.12 -6.12
N GLN A 25 6.89 -3.01 -5.51
CA GLN A 25 6.20 -4.09 -6.23
C GLN A 25 5.19 -3.54 -7.23
N LEU A 26 4.35 -2.59 -6.82
CA LEU A 26 3.35 -1.99 -7.70
C LEU A 26 3.99 -1.29 -8.89
N GLN A 27 5.09 -0.54 -8.68
CA GLN A 27 5.82 0.10 -9.78
C GLN A 27 6.48 -0.90 -10.74
N ALA A 28 6.82 -2.11 -10.28
CA ALA A 28 7.42 -3.14 -11.11
C ALA A 28 6.41 -3.85 -12.01
N TYR A 29 5.15 -4.00 -11.55
CA TYR A 29 4.12 -4.75 -12.26
C TYR A 29 3.07 -3.88 -12.95
N PHE A 30 2.88 -2.63 -12.53
CA PHE A 30 1.81 -1.75 -12.99
C PHE A 30 2.32 -0.36 -13.33
N GLN A 31 1.71 0.25 -14.35
CA GLN A 31 1.96 1.66 -14.71
C GLN A 31 0.97 2.55 -13.94
N ILE A 32 1.27 2.82 -12.67
CA ILE A 32 0.46 3.71 -11.83
C ILE A 32 1.11 5.10 -11.79
N ASN A 33 0.47 6.09 -12.41
CA ASN A 33 0.90 7.48 -12.35
C ASN A 33 0.62 8.06 -10.95
N ASN A 34 1.56 8.88 -10.44
CA ASN A 34 1.45 9.52 -9.12
C ASN A 34 1.17 8.52 -7.98
N LEU A 35 1.79 7.33 -8.04
CA LEU A 35 1.59 6.28 -7.03
C LEU A 35 1.92 6.78 -5.62
N GLY A 36 0.92 6.73 -4.75
CA GLY A 36 1.06 6.89 -3.30
C GLY A 36 0.73 5.57 -2.61
N VAL A 37 1.58 5.15 -1.69
CA VAL A 37 1.35 3.99 -0.83
C VAL A 37 1.60 4.38 0.62
N ALA A 38 0.64 4.10 1.49
CA ALA A 38 0.75 4.31 2.92
C ALA A 38 0.27 3.06 3.65
N ALA A 39 1.03 2.62 4.65
CA ALA A 39 0.62 1.54 5.53
C ALA A 39 0.47 2.08 6.94
N THR A 40 -0.59 1.64 7.62
CA THR A 40 -0.90 1.99 8.99
C THR A 40 -1.10 0.71 9.79
N MET A 41 -0.47 0.64 10.95
CA MET A 41 -0.60 -0.50 11.85
C MET A 41 -1.99 -0.50 12.54
N PRO A 42 -2.60 -1.67 12.76
CA PRO A 42 -2.02 -3.00 12.57
C PRO A 42 -1.93 -3.46 11.09
N ASN A 43 -2.99 -3.35 10.29
CA ASN A 43 -3.01 -4.00 8.96
C ASN A 43 -3.78 -3.17 7.90
N THR A 44 -3.61 -1.85 7.82
CA THR A 44 -4.27 -1.03 6.79
C THR A 44 -3.26 -0.59 5.74
N LEU A 45 -3.59 -0.81 4.46
CA LEU A 45 -2.79 -0.36 3.32
C LEU A 45 -3.65 0.54 2.44
N ALA A 46 -3.23 1.79 2.26
CA ALA A 46 -3.84 2.73 1.35
C ALA A 46 -2.96 2.89 0.11
N VAL A 47 -3.56 2.75 -1.07
CA VAL A 47 -2.91 2.94 -2.37
C VAL A 47 -3.71 3.97 -3.18
N SER A 48 -3.01 4.93 -3.76
CA SER A 48 -3.60 6.00 -4.56
C SER A 48 -2.78 6.26 -5.83
N GLY A 49 -3.43 6.76 -6.87
CA GLY A 49 -2.77 7.11 -8.13
C GLY A 49 -3.74 7.13 -9.31
N SER A 50 -3.19 7.11 -10.52
CA SER A 50 -3.96 6.95 -11.75
C SER A 50 -3.46 5.73 -12.55
N VAL A 51 -4.37 5.01 -13.19
CA VAL A 51 -4.11 3.87 -14.07
C VAL A 51 -4.73 4.09 -15.44
N GLY A 52 -4.27 3.38 -16.46
CA GLY A 52 -4.71 3.58 -17.85
C GLY A 52 -6.04 2.92 -18.19
N SER A 53 -6.59 2.06 -17.33
CA SER A 53 -7.89 1.43 -17.53
C SER A 53 -8.53 0.93 -16.24
N GLU A 54 -9.85 0.71 -16.28
CA GLU A 54 -10.58 0.01 -15.20
C GLU A 54 -10.06 -1.41 -14.99
N GLN A 55 -9.59 -2.07 -16.05
CA GLN A 55 -9.03 -3.42 -15.94
C GLN A 55 -7.73 -3.40 -15.11
N GLU A 56 -6.81 -2.47 -15.37
CA GLU A 56 -5.59 -2.32 -14.57
C GLU A 56 -5.93 -2.01 -13.11
N GLN A 57 -6.96 -1.19 -12.85
CA GLN A 57 -7.42 -0.94 -11.49
C GLN A 57 -7.83 -2.24 -10.77
N MET A 58 -8.57 -3.11 -11.46
CA MET A 58 -8.97 -4.41 -10.92
C MET A 58 -7.78 -5.35 -10.71
N GLU A 59 -6.82 -5.37 -11.62
CA GLU A 59 -5.61 -6.18 -11.51
C GLU A 59 -4.74 -5.75 -10.33
N VAL A 60 -4.58 -4.44 -10.10
CA VAL A 60 -3.90 -3.90 -8.91
C VAL A 60 -4.61 -4.32 -7.63
N ALA A 61 -5.95 -4.21 -7.59
CA ALA A 61 -6.74 -4.61 -6.43
C ALA A 61 -6.60 -6.10 -6.12
N GLN A 62 -6.61 -6.94 -7.15
CA GLN A 62 -6.42 -8.38 -7.01
C GLN A 62 -5.01 -8.72 -6.55
N PHE A 63 -3.99 -8.12 -7.16
CA PHE A 63 -2.59 -8.31 -6.79
C PHE A 63 -2.35 -8.02 -5.30
N LEU A 64 -2.86 -6.88 -4.81
CA LEU A 64 -2.71 -6.51 -3.40
C LEU A 64 -3.45 -7.46 -2.46
N LYS A 65 -4.62 -7.97 -2.87
CA LYS A 65 -5.40 -8.94 -2.09
C LYS A 65 -4.71 -10.30 -2.01
N GLU A 66 -4.00 -10.71 -3.06
CA GLU A 66 -3.21 -11.95 -3.07
C GLU A 66 -1.93 -11.83 -2.23
N GLN A 67 -1.25 -10.68 -2.31
CA GLN A 67 -0.02 -10.44 -1.54
C GLN A 67 -0.30 -10.19 -0.05
N MET A 68 -1.42 -9.53 0.27
CA MET A 68 -1.74 -9.08 1.63
C MET A 68 -3.20 -9.41 1.99
N PRO A 69 -3.57 -10.70 2.07
CA PRO A 69 -4.96 -11.12 2.25
C PRO A 69 -5.58 -10.65 3.57
N ASP A 70 -4.77 -10.51 4.62
CA ASP A 70 -5.20 -10.10 5.96
C ASP A 70 -5.18 -8.59 6.18
N TRP A 71 -4.93 -7.81 5.11
CA TRP A 71 -4.86 -6.36 5.18
C TRP A 71 -6.13 -5.70 4.67
N GLN A 72 -6.55 -4.65 5.36
CA GLN A 72 -7.60 -3.78 4.89
C GLN A 72 -7.02 -2.87 3.81
N LEU A 73 -7.43 -3.11 2.57
CA LEU A 73 -7.00 -2.35 1.40
C LEU A 73 -7.94 -1.16 1.17
N VAL A 74 -7.36 0.05 1.04
CA VAL A 74 -8.06 1.28 0.67
C VAL A 74 -7.49 1.76 -0.66
N LEU A 75 -8.22 1.55 -1.75
CA LEU A 75 -7.76 1.86 -3.10
C LEU A 75 -8.46 3.11 -3.63
N ASN A 76 -7.66 4.15 -3.92
CA ASN A 76 -8.10 5.39 -4.54
C ASN A 76 -7.36 5.57 -5.86
N LEU A 77 -7.65 4.68 -6.81
CA LEU A 77 -7.08 4.72 -8.16
C LEU A 77 -8.09 5.35 -9.12
N ASN A 78 -7.66 6.38 -9.84
CA ASN A 78 -8.46 7.00 -10.90
C ASN A 78 -8.08 6.39 -12.25
N VAL A 79 -9.04 6.31 -13.17
CA VAL A 79 -8.76 5.93 -14.56
C VAL A 79 -8.58 7.20 -15.37
N GLU A 80 -7.47 7.31 -16.08
CA GLU A 80 -7.15 8.43 -16.99
C GLU A 80 -7.77 8.26 -18.39
#